data_AF-A0A832ZL13-F1
#
_entry.id   AF-A0A832ZL13-F1
#
_cell.length_a   1.000
_cell.length_b   1.000
_cell.length_c   1.000
_cell.angle_alpha   90.00
_cell.angle_beta   90.00
_cell.angle_gamma   90.00
#
_symmetry.space_group_name_H-M   'P 1'
#
loop_
_entity.id
_entity.type
_entity.pdbx_description
1 polymer ?
#
loop_
_entity_poly.entity_id
_entity_poly.type
_entity_poly.pdbx_seq_one_letter_code
_entity_poly.pdbx_strand_id
1 'polypeptide(L)'
;HIRIRDFSKTVGWRIVRIATHPQVMGRGIGSEMLKRLIEEAKRRGYDWIGAGFGVNDRLLKFWLKNGFIPVHISPDRNPVSGEYTVIVIYPISKRAKEMVKIANREFRIKLLNSLYDNYRDLELNVAYQMLKYPPDPIDPDYKPKLTPIQWDRLRIYSLGPMTYEAACDIMYELAKTYYVSSSKPKLSELEEKILLMKVLQANSWSSVADELNIKKQTVMSILKDIARKFLKYYSTDMVKPGINLSEIEHM
;
A
#
# COMPACT_ATOMS: atom_id res chain seq x y z
N HIS A 1 -0.99 -1.08 19.18
CA HIS A 1 0.02 -1.66 18.27
C HIS A 1 1.32 -0.86 18.21
N ILE A 2 1.31 0.48 18.03
CA ILE A 2 2.56 1.26 17.87
C ILE A 2 3.28 1.59 19.19
N ARG A 3 2.62 1.43 20.35
CA ARG A 3 3.21 1.52 21.70
C ARG A 3 3.93 2.86 22.04
N ILE A 4 3.60 3.95 21.35
CA ILE A 4 4.04 5.31 21.73
C ILE A 4 3.25 5.76 22.97
N ARG A 5 3.89 5.74 24.14
CA ARG A 5 3.29 6.15 25.41
C ARG A 5 2.75 7.58 25.37
N ASP A 6 3.44 8.44 24.65
CA ASP A 6 3.09 9.84 24.51
C ASP A 6 1.72 10.11 23.88
N PHE A 7 1.20 9.16 23.10
CA PHE A 7 -0.15 9.26 22.56
C PHE A 7 -1.21 9.24 23.67
N SER A 8 -0.95 8.60 24.82
CA SER A 8 -1.89 8.58 25.95
C SER A 8 -2.07 9.94 26.63
N LYS A 9 -1.17 10.90 26.36
CA LYS A 9 -1.24 12.26 26.88
C LYS A 9 -2.00 13.19 25.93
N THR A 10 -2.47 12.69 24.79
CA THR A 10 -3.23 13.48 23.81
C THR A 10 -4.72 13.41 24.08
N VAL A 11 -5.44 14.45 23.69
CA VAL A 11 -6.90 14.53 23.80
C VAL A 11 -7.51 14.70 22.42
N GLY A 12 -8.51 13.88 22.08
CA GLY A 12 -9.16 13.96 20.78
C GLY A 12 -10.57 13.39 20.79
N TRP A 13 -11.25 13.57 19.66
CA TRP A 13 -12.60 13.06 19.46
C TRP A 13 -12.62 11.83 18.57
N ARG A 14 -13.39 10.82 18.98
CA ARG A 14 -13.73 9.69 18.13
C ARG A 14 -15.10 9.90 17.51
N ILE A 15 -15.16 10.00 16.19
CA ILE A 15 -16.39 9.93 15.44
C ILE A 15 -16.92 8.50 15.54
N VAL A 16 -18.09 8.35 16.16
CA VAL A 16 -18.77 7.05 16.29
C VAL A 16 -19.60 6.75 15.05
N ARG A 17 -20.29 7.76 14.50
CA ARG A 17 -21.15 7.60 13.32
C ARG A 17 -21.25 8.90 12.54
N ILE A 18 -21.32 8.78 11.22
CA ILE A 18 -21.76 9.84 10.32
C ILE A 18 -23.03 9.34 9.65
N ALA A 19 -24.08 10.13 9.71
CA ALA A 19 -25.35 9.83 9.05
C ALA A 19 -25.67 10.96 8.08
N THR A 20 -25.91 10.59 6.82
CA THR A 20 -26.42 11.52 5.80
C THR A 20 -27.62 10.84 5.14
N HIS A 21 -28.62 11.63 4.75
CA HIS A 21 -29.81 11.07 4.11
C HIS A 21 -29.42 10.43 2.76
N PRO A 22 -29.90 9.22 2.42
CA PRO A 22 -29.45 8.49 1.21
C PRO A 22 -29.56 9.30 -0.08
N GLN A 23 -30.62 10.10 -0.25
CA GLN A 23 -30.86 10.92 -1.44
C GLN A 23 -29.83 12.05 -1.67
N VAL A 24 -29.05 12.40 -0.64
CA VAL A 24 -28.03 13.46 -0.71
C VAL A 24 -26.61 12.95 -0.43
N MET A 25 -26.44 11.63 -0.31
CA MET A 25 -25.11 11.02 -0.22
C MET A 25 -24.28 11.36 -1.47
N GLY A 26 -22.98 11.60 -1.28
CA GLY A 26 -22.08 11.96 -2.37
C GLY A 26 -22.13 13.43 -2.80
N ARG A 27 -23.04 14.25 -2.25
CA ARG A 27 -23.13 15.70 -2.54
C ARG A 27 -22.24 16.59 -1.67
N GLY A 28 -21.25 16.01 -0.97
CA GLY A 28 -20.27 16.75 -0.17
C GLY A 28 -20.70 17.12 1.26
N ILE A 29 -21.94 16.85 1.68
CA ILE A 29 -22.45 17.20 3.02
C ILE A 29 -21.58 16.61 4.15
N GLY A 30 -21.22 15.33 4.03
CA GLY A 30 -20.35 14.68 5.02
C GLY A 30 -18.96 15.31 5.09
N SER A 31 -18.41 15.77 3.96
CA SER A 31 -17.13 16.48 3.92
C SER A 31 -17.22 17.86 4.58
N GLU A 32 -18.29 18.60 4.32
CA GLU A 32 -18.52 19.91 4.95
C GLU A 32 -18.71 19.77 6.47
N MET A 33 -19.40 18.72 6.93
CA MET A 33 -19.53 18.40 8.35
C MET A 33 -18.17 18.09 8.99
N LEU A 34 -17.33 17.27 8.33
CA LEU A 34 -15.98 16.97 8.81
C LEU A 34 -15.11 18.23 8.87
N LYS A 35 -15.20 19.11 7.87
CA LYS A 35 -14.47 20.37 7.85
C LYS A 35 -14.80 21.23 9.07
N ARG A 36 -16.10 21.42 9.37
CA ARG A 36 -16.55 22.17 10.55
C ARG A 36 -16.14 21.51 11.87
N LEU A 37 -16.19 20.19 11.94
CA LEU A 37 -15.74 19.44 13.11
C LEU A 37 -14.23 19.62 13.35
N ILE A 38 -13.42 19.61 12.28
CA ILE A 38 -11.98 19.85 12.34
C ILE A 38 -11.68 21.28 12.80
N GLU A 39 -12.40 22.27 12.29
CA GLU A 39 -12.29 23.67 12.71
C GLU A 39 -12.62 23.83 14.20
N GLU A 40 -13.70 23.20 14.67
CA GLU A 40 -14.07 23.21 16.09
C GLU A 40 -13.03 22.54 16.98
N ALA A 41 -12.54 21.36 16.59
CA ALA A 41 -11.53 20.65 17.36
C ALA A 41 -10.22 21.44 17.47
N LYS A 42 -9.84 22.16 16.40
CA LYS A 42 -8.71 23.11 16.41
C LYS A 42 -8.94 24.24 17.41
N ARG A 43 -10.12 24.87 17.42
CA ARG A 43 -10.44 25.95 18.38
C ARG A 43 -10.40 25.49 19.82
N ARG A 44 -10.79 24.24 20.10
CA ARG A 44 -10.74 23.63 21.44
C ARG A 44 -9.34 23.14 21.86
N GLY A 45 -8.35 23.21 20.98
CA GLY A 45 -7.00 22.74 21.28
C GLY A 45 -6.88 21.22 21.34
N TYR A 46 -7.75 20.46 20.67
CA TYR A 46 -7.59 19.01 20.59
C TYR A 46 -6.42 18.59 19.70
N ASP A 47 -5.86 17.43 20.01
CA ASP A 47 -4.72 16.85 19.32
C ASP A 47 -5.13 16.11 18.04
N TRP A 48 -6.31 15.50 18.00
CA TRP A 48 -6.74 14.67 16.88
C TRP A 48 -8.27 14.45 16.81
N ILE A 49 -8.74 14.05 15.63
CA ILE A 49 -10.06 13.43 15.42
C ILE A 49 -9.84 12.07 14.79
N GLY A 50 -10.57 11.04 15.20
CA GLY A 50 -10.40 9.68 14.69
C GLY A 50 -11.73 8.99 14.42
N ALA A 51 -11.69 7.93 13.62
CA ALA A 51 -12.84 7.07 13.35
C ALA A 51 -12.38 5.62 13.20
N GLY A 52 -13.29 4.70 13.51
CA GLY A 52 -13.13 3.27 13.25
C GLY A 52 -14.35 2.75 12.50
N PHE A 53 -14.16 2.05 11.38
CA PHE A 53 -15.24 1.61 10.50
C PHE A 53 -14.89 0.33 9.75
N GLY A 54 -15.90 -0.45 9.36
CA GLY A 54 -15.75 -1.55 8.41
C GLY A 54 -15.41 -1.02 7.02
N VAL A 55 -14.29 -1.49 6.46
CA VAL A 55 -13.69 -0.89 5.27
C VAL A 55 -14.30 -1.42 3.99
N ASN A 56 -14.61 -0.48 3.09
CA ASN A 56 -14.82 -0.69 1.67
C ASN A 56 -14.21 0.49 0.90
N ASP A 57 -14.01 0.34 -0.40
CA ASP A 57 -13.39 1.35 -1.26
C ASP A 57 -14.05 2.74 -1.14
N ARG A 58 -15.39 2.81 -1.15
CA ARG A 58 -16.14 4.07 -1.12
C ARG A 58 -15.91 4.83 0.19
N LEU A 59 -16.00 4.14 1.33
CA LEU A 59 -15.87 4.76 2.64
C LEU A 59 -14.42 5.14 2.92
N LEU A 60 -13.44 4.31 2.52
CA LEU A 60 -12.03 4.67 2.63
C LEU A 60 -11.73 5.95 1.84
N LYS A 61 -12.12 6.03 0.56
CA LYS A 61 -11.96 7.23 -0.27
C LYS A 61 -12.52 8.48 0.40
N PHE A 62 -13.69 8.38 1.04
CA PHE A 62 -14.27 9.49 1.78
C PHE A 62 -13.33 9.99 2.89
N TRP A 63 -12.80 9.10 3.73
CA TRP A 63 -11.89 9.49 4.82
C TRP A 63 -10.57 10.07 4.30
N LEU A 64 -9.94 9.42 3.32
CA LEU A 64 -8.66 9.89 2.75
C LEU A 64 -8.81 11.26 2.08
N LYS A 65 -9.90 11.47 1.32
CA LYS A 65 -10.21 12.77 0.68
C LYS A 65 -10.37 13.89 1.71
N ASN A 66 -10.85 13.58 2.90
CA ASN A 66 -11.01 14.54 4.01
C ASN A 66 -9.75 14.64 4.91
N GLY A 67 -8.61 14.08 4.49
CA GLY A 67 -7.33 14.24 5.17
C GLY A 67 -7.11 13.29 6.36
N PHE A 68 -7.96 12.28 6.54
CA PHE A 68 -7.77 11.28 7.59
C PHE A 68 -6.76 10.21 7.13
N ILE A 69 -5.86 9.85 8.04
CA ILE A 69 -4.72 8.98 7.78
C ILE A 69 -4.98 7.59 8.40
N PRO A 70 -4.93 6.50 7.63
CA PRO A 70 -5.01 5.15 8.17
C PRO A 70 -3.83 4.84 9.09
N VAL A 71 -4.13 4.29 10.27
CA VAL A 71 -3.11 3.92 11.27
C VAL A 71 -3.25 2.47 11.75
N HIS A 72 -4.35 1.81 11.39
CA HIS A 72 -4.60 0.42 11.77
C HIS A 72 -5.65 -0.24 10.88
N ILE A 73 -5.52 -1.54 10.69
CA ILE A 73 -6.54 -2.45 10.19
C ILE A 73 -6.57 -3.68 11.10
N SER A 74 -7.76 -4.20 11.40
CA SER A 74 -7.93 -5.43 12.17
C SER A 74 -7.36 -6.62 11.38
N PRO A 75 -6.75 -7.60 12.04
CA PRO A 75 -6.22 -8.78 11.36
C PRO A 75 -7.33 -9.68 10.82
N ASP A 76 -8.50 -9.67 11.48
CA ASP A 76 -9.66 -10.47 11.11
C ASP A 76 -10.83 -9.59 10.69
N ARG A 77 -11.71 -10.16 9.87
CA ARG A 77 -13.01 -9.58 9.52
C ARG A 77 -13.95 -9.65 10.72
N ASN A 78 -14.80 -8.64 10.86
CA ASN A 78 -15.89 -8.71 11.83
C ASN A 78 -16.84 -9.87 11.44
N PRO A 79 -17.23 -10.77 12.37
CA PRO A 79 -18.04 -11.94 12.04
C PRO A 79 -19.47 -11.59 11.58
N VAL A 80 -19.96 -10.39 11.89
CA VAL A 80 -21.30 -9.92 11.50
C VAL A 80 -21.28 -9.18 10.17
N SER A 81 -20.35 -8.23 10.00
CA SER A 81 -20.30 -7.43 8.76
C SER A 81 -19.47 -8.07 7.65
N GLY A 82 -18.58 -9.00 7.96
CA GLY A 82 -17.63 -9.58 7.01
C GLY A 82 -16.55 -8.60 6.55
N GLU A 83 -16.43 -7.41 7.16
CA GLU A 83 -15.46 -6.38 6.76
C GLU A 83 -14.29 -6.30 7.74
N TYR A 84 -13.11 -5.93 7.24
CA TYR A 84 -12.00 -5.51 8.10
C TYR A 84 -12.31 -4.16 8.73
N THR A 85 -11.95 -3.97 9.99
CA THR A 85 -12.09 -2.67 10.65
C THR A 85 -10.83 -1.85 10.44
N VAL A 86 -10.99 -0.62 9.93
CA VAL A 86 -9.90 0.34 9.76
C VAL A 86 -10.05 1.48 10.75
N ILE A 87 -8.92 1.92 11.32
CA ILE A 87 -8.85 3.14 12.12
C ILE A 87 -8.11 4.19 11.34
N VAL A 88 -8.73 5.37 11.24
CA VAL A 88 -8.14 6.56 10.62
C VAL A 88 -8.09 7.71 11.62
N ILE A 89 -7.08 8.57 11.49
CA ILE A 89 -6.87 9.73 12.36
C ILE A 89 -6.57 10.97 11.52
N TYR A 90 -7.25 12.07 11.81
CA TYR A 90 -6.89 13.42 11.40
C TYR A 90 -6.09 14.08 12.54
N PRO A 91 -4.76 14.22 12.41
CA PRO A 91 -3.94 14.87 13.43
C PRO A 91 -4.04 16.40 13.36
N ILE A 92 -4.17 17.05 14.50
CA ILE A 92 -4.32 18.51 14.63
C ILE A 92 -3.06 19.13 15.22
N SER A 93 -2.64 18.71 16.42
CA SER A 93 -1.48 19.27 17.10
C SER A 93 -0.17 18.82 16.44
N LYS A 94 0.92 19.57 16.66
CA LYS A 94 2.25 19.22 16.14
C LYS A 94 2.67 17.81 16.59
N ARG A 95 2.50 17.52 17.88
CA ARG A 95 2.83 16.20 18.47
C ARG A 95 2.00 15.08 17.87
N ALA A 96 0.69 15.29 17.70
CA ALA A 96 -0.18 14.30 17.07
C ALA A 96 0.21 14.03 15.61
N LYS A 97 0.60 15.06 14.85
CA LYS A 97 1.07 14.89 13.47
C LYS A 97 2.31 14.01 13.39
N GLU A 98 3.29 14.24 14.26
CA GLU A 98 4.51 13.42 14.34
C GLU A 98 4.18 11.97 14.70
N MET A 99 3.35 11.75 15.72
CA MET A 99 2.95 10.40 16.14
C MET A 99 2.12 9.67 15.08
N VAL A 100 1.19 10.36 14.41
CA VAL A 100 0.37 9.76 13.33
C VAL A 100 1.21 9.45 12.10
N LYS A 101 2.23 10.27 11.79
CA LYS A 101 3.18 9.96 10.72
C LYS A 101 3.94 8.66 11.01
N ILE A 102 4.46 8.49 12.23
CA ILE A 102 5.12 7.25 12.66
C ILE A 102 4.12 6.08 12.62
N ALA A 103 2.91 6.28 13.13
CA ALA A 103 1.85 5.29 13.15
C ALA A 103 1.49 4.76 11.75
N ASN A 104 1.32 5.67 10.79
CA ASN A 104 1.01 5.32 9.40
C ASN A 104 2.17 4.57 8.74
N ARG A 105 3.41 5.00 8.99
CA ARG A 105 4.60 4.30 8.48
C ARG A 105 4.64 2.84 8.94
N GLU A 106 4.52 2.61 10.24
CA GLU A 106 4.50 1.26 10.82
C GLU A 106 3.28 0.45 10.35
N PHE A 107 2.12 1.09 10.22
CA PHE A 107 0.93 0.48 9.65
C PHE A 107 1.16 0.00 8.21
N ARG A 108 1.73 0.83 7.33
CA ARG A 108 1.99 0.47 5.94
C ARG A 108 3.04 -0.63 5.81
N ILE A 109 4.08 -0.62 6.65
CA ILE A 109 5.05 -1.73 6.74
C ILE A 109 4.35 -3.03 7.13
N LYS A 110 3.54 -3.01 8.19
CA LYS A 110 2.80 -4.19 8.66
C LYS A 110 1.84 -4.70 7.57
N LEU A 111 1.08 -3.80 6.95
CA LEU A 111 0.14 -4.15 5.88
C LEU A 111 0.89 -4.82 4.73
N LEU A 112 1.93 -4.16 4.21
CA LEU A 112 2.74 -4.65 3.10
C LEU A 112 3.26 -6.08 3.34
N ASN A 113 3.80 -6.32 4.54
CA ASN A 113 4.37 -7.62 4.91
C ASN A 113 3.34 -8.68 5.31
N SER A 114 2.05 -8.35 5.32
CA SER A 114 0.96 -9.28 5.68
C SER A 114 -0.07 -9.45 4.56
N LEU A 115 0.13 -8.82 3.39
CA LEU A 115 -0.82 -8.86 2.27
C LEU A 115 -1.02 -10.26 1.70
N TYR A 116 0.02 -11.10 1.70
CA TYR A 116 -0.06 -12.46 1.19
C TYR A 116 -0.79 -13.43 2.14
N ASP A 117 -0.96 -13.02 3.40
CA ASP A 117 -1.49 -13.84 4.49
C ASP A 117 -2.85 -13.27 4.92
N ASN A 118 -2.89 -12.54 6.05
CA ASN A 118 -4.10 -11.97 6.64
C ASN A 118 -4.94 -11.11 5.69
N TYR A 119 -4.36 -10.53 4.64
CA TYR A 119 -5.07 -9.59 3.75
C TYR A 119 -5.06 -10.04 2.28
N ARG A 120 -4.93 -11.34 2.03
CA ARG A 120 -4.97 -11.90 0.67
C ARG A 120 -6.29 -11.59 -0.04
N ASP A 121 -7.38 -11.57 0.73
CA ASP A 121 -8.76 -11.35 0.31
C ASP A 121 -9.22 -9.88 0.51
N LEU A 122 -8.33 -8.98 0.93
CA LEU A 122 -8.63 -7.56 1.04
C LEU A 122 -8.87 -6.98 -0.36
N GLU A 123 -9.94 -6.20 -0.50
CA GLU A 123 -10.29 -5.54 -1.76
C GLU A 123 -9.09 -4.79 -2.36
N LEU A 124 -8.84 -5.02 -3.66
CA LEU A 124 -7.67 -4.48 -4.37
C LEU A 124 -7.54 -2.96 -4.20
N ASN A 125 -8.64 -2.23 -4.40
CA ASN A 125 -8.62 -0.76 -4.31
C ASN A 125 -8.39 -0.26 -2.87
N VAL A 126 -8.82 -1.02 -1.86
CA VAL A 126 -8.58 -0.72 -0.44
C VAL A 126 -7.09 -0.88 -0.12
N ALA A 127 -6.50 -2.03 -0.46
CA ALA A 127 -5.07 -2.28 -0.27
C ALA A 127 -4.21 -1.24 -1.01
N TYR A 128 -4.56 -0.97 -2.28
CA TYR A 128 -3.88 -0.01 -3.13
C TYR A 128 -3.87 1.41 -2.53
N GLN A 129 -5.01 1.89 -2.03
CA GLN A 129 -5.10 3.21 -1.40
C GLN A 129 -4.33 3.29 -0.09
N MET A 130 -4.42 2.27 0.76
CA MET A 130 -3.72 2.26 2.05
C MET A 130 -2.21 2.25 1.90
N LEU A 131 -1.68 1.57 0.87
CA LEU A 131 -0.24 1.58 0.60
C LEU A 131 0.26 2.89 -0.02
N LYS A 132 -0.59 3.64 -0.73
CA LYS A 132 -0.20 4.88 -1.42
C LYS A 132 -0.55 6.17 -0.68
N TYR A 133 -1.35 6.09 0.39
CA TYR A 133 -1.78 7.25 1.16
C TYR A 133 -1.26 7.23 2.61
N PRO A 134 -0.70 8.34 3.10
CA PRO A 134 -0.33 9.58 2.39
C PRO A 134 0.75 9.34 1.32
N PRO A 135 0.98 10.27 0.39
CA PRO A 135 1.89 10.08 -0.74
C PRO A 135 3.37 9.98 -0.32
N ASP A 136 3.70 10.32 0.93
CA ASP A 136 5.04 10.17 1.49
C ASP A 136 5.54 8.71 1.36
N PRO A 137 6.81 8.49 0.98
CA PRO A 137 7.40 7.16 1.00
C PRO A 137 7.52 6.63 2.44
N ILE A 138 7.51 5.30 2.58
CA ILE A 138 7.72 4.63 3.89
C ILE A 138 9.19 4.78 4.28
N ASP A 139 10.09 4.50 3.35
CA ASP A 139 11.53 4.62 3.51
C ASP A 139 12.11 5.14 2.19
N PRO A 140 12.35 6.47 2.08
CA PRO A 140 12.74 7.12 0.84
C PRO A 140 13.95 6.49 0.15
N ASP A 141 14.90 5.98 0.94
CA ASP A 141 16.21 5.52 0.50
C ASP A 141 16.27 3.99 0.33
N TYR A 142 15.15 3.29 0.54
CA TYR A 142 15.11 1.84 0.38
C TYR A 142 15.44 1.45 -1.07
N LYS A 143 16.43 0.57 -1.22
CA LYS A 143 16.86 -0.02 -2.49
C LYS A 143 16.59 -1.53 -2.48
N PRO A 144 16.33 -2.12 -3.66
CA PRO A 144 16.11 -3.56 -3.75
C PRO A 144 17.38 -4.30 -3.36
N LYS A 145 17.26 -5.22 -2.41
CA LYS A 145 18.40 -6.02 -1.92
C LYS A 145 18.55 -7.30 -2.73
N LEU A 146 18.93 -7.15 -4.00
CA LEU A 146 19.11 -8.26 -4.93
C LEU A 146 20.59 -8.54 -5.19
N THR A 147 20.97 -9.82 -5.15
CA THR A 147 22.30 -10.28 -5.54
C THR A 147 22.48 -10.20 -7.06
N PRO A 148 23.72 -10.23 -7.58
CA PRO A 148 23.96 -10.32 -9.02
C PRO A 148 23.15 -11.47 -9.66
N ILE A 149 23.17 -12.66 -9.05
CA ILE A 149 22.44 -13.85 -9.56
C ILE A 149 20.93 -13.57 -9.67
N GLN A 150 20.36 -12.85 -8.71
CA GLN A 150 18.95 -12.46 -8.76
C GLN A 150 18.67 -11.44 -9.87
N TRP A 151 19.59 -10.51 -10.13
CA TRP A 151 19.48 -9.59 -11.27
C TRP A 151 19.51 -10.33 -12.61
N ASP A 152 20.37 -11.34 -12.77
CA ASP A 152 20.40 -12.13 -14.01
C ASP A 152 19.17 -13.04 -14.15
N ARG A 153 18.67 -13.63 -13.06
CA ARG A 153 17.37 -14.33 -13.07
C ARG A 153 16.23 -13.40 -13.51
N LEU A 154 16.20 -12.16 -13.02
CA LEU A 154 15.22 -11.14 -13.47
C LEU A 154 15.34 -10.86 -14.97
N ARG A 155 16.56 -10.79 -15.51
CA ARG A 155 16.80 -10.66 -16.94
C ARG A 155 16.21 -11.84 -17.72
N ILE A 156 16.47 -13.07 -17.29
CA ILE A 156 15.95 -14.26 -17.99
C ILE A 156 14.42 -14.33 -17.88
N TYR A 157 13.82 -13.93 -16.76
CA TYR A 157 12.35 -13.85 -16.64
C TYR A 157 11.73 -12.82 -17.60
N SER A 158 12.35 -11.64 -17.65
CA SER A 158 11.83 -10.50 -18.40
C SER A 158 12.05 -10.62 -19.91
N LEU A 159 13.17 -11.18 -20.36
CA LEU A 159 13.58 -11.24 -21.77
C LEU A 159 13.64 -12.67 -22.33
N GLY A 160 13.70 -13.67 -21.47
CA GLY A 160 13.92 -15.07 -21.83
C GLY A 160 12.75 -16.00 -21.47
N PRO A 161 13.00 -17.33 -21.46
CA PRO A 161 11.97 -18.34 -21.31
C PRO A 161 11.57 -18.60 -19.84
N MET A 162 12.21 -17.95 -18.86
CA MET A 162 11.95 -18.24 -17.44
C MET A 162 10.51 -17.89 -17.05
N THR A 163 9.95 -18.72 -16.16
CA THR A 163 8.60 -18.56 -15.63
C THR A 163 8.57 -17.61 -14.43
N TYR A 164 7.38 -17.15 -14.06
CA TYR A 164 7.22 -16.29 -12.90
C TYR A 164 7.54 -17.02 -11.59
N GLU A 165 7.20 -18.31 -11.50
CA GLU A 165 7.44 -19.14 -10.33
C GLU A 165 8.94 -19.22 -10.00
N ALA A 166 9.79 -19.20 -11.03
CA ALA A 166 11.24 -19.16 -10.90
C ALA A 166 11.81 -17.75 -10.64
N ALA A 167 10.98 -16.70 -10.55
CA ALA A 167 11.40 -15.32 -10.28
C ALA A 167 10.52 -14.60 -9.23
N CYS A 168 9.63 -15.33 -8.56
CA CYS A 168 8.60 -14.73 -7.69
C CYS A 168 9.22 -14.10 -6.42
N ASP A 169 10.29 -14.68 -5.89
CA ASP A 169 11.11 -14.13 -4.80
C ASP A 169 11.70 -12.76 -5.16
N ILE A 170 12.21 -12.63 -6.39
CA ILE A 170 12.79 -11.39 -6.91
C ILE A 170 11.71 -10.34 -7.12
N MET A 171 10.60 -10.74 -7.76
CA MET A 171 9.46 -9.85 -7.99
C MET A 171 8.86 -9.36 -6.67
N TYR A 172 8.86 -10.18 -5.62
CA TYR A 172 8.39 -9.78 -4.30
C TYR A 172 9.25 -8.68 -3.68
N GLU A 173 10.59 -8.81 -3.72
CA GLU A 173 11.48 -7.75 -3.24
C GLU A 173 11.30 -6.46 -4.05
N LEU A 174 11.20 -6.54 -5.39
CA LEU A 174 10.96 -5.37 -6.24
C LEU A 174 9.60 -4.71 -5.97
N ALA A 175 8.55 -5.51 -5.77
CA ALA A 175 7.22 -5.01 -5.42
C ALA A 175 7.25 -4.29 -4.07
N LYS A 176 7.90 -4.88 -3.07
CA LYS A 176 8.11 -4.26 -1.76
C LYS A 176 8.88 -2.94 -1.88
N THR A 177 9.99 -2.92 -2.61
CA THR A 177 10.76 -1.70 -2.90
C THR A 177 9.87 -0.62 -3.52
N TYR A 178 9.02 -0.97 -4.49
CA TYR A 178 8.15 -0.01 -5.18
C TYR A 178 7.18 0.75 -4.26
N TYR A 179 6.61 0.06 -3.27
CA TYR A 179 5.67 0.66 -2.31
C TYR A 179 6.36 1.33 -1.12
N VAL A 180 7.63 1.02 -0.87
CA VAL A 180 8.41 1.57 0.24
C VAL A 180 9.20 2.81 -0.18
N SER A 181 9.87 2.75 -1.32
CA SER A 181 10.87 3.72 -1.78
C SER A 181 10.29 4.94 -2.48
N SER A 182 11.07 6.03 -2.47
CA SER A 182 10.83 7.22 -3.30
C SER A 182 11.36 7.05 -4.72
N SER A 183 12.47 6.31 -4.87
CA SER A 183 13.15 6.04 -6.14
C SER A 183 12.61 4.75 -6.73
N LYS A 184 11.80 4.86 -7.79
CA LYS A 184 11.14 3.72 -8.43
C LYS A 184 10.86 3.98 -9.91
N PRO A 185 10.74 2.92 -10.74
CA PRO A 185 10.32 3.06 -12.13
C PRO A 185 8.90 3.63 -12.23
N LYS A 186 8.56 4.23 -13.37
CA LYS A 186 7.17 4.66 -13.64
C LYS A 186 6.33 3.45 -14.06
N LEU A 187 5.28 3.15 -13.30
CA LEU A 187 4.25 2.18 -13.63
C LEU A 187 2.90 2.88 -13.84
N SER A 188 2.10 2.35 -14.75
CA SER A 188 0.68 2.70 -14.88
C SER A 188 -0.12 2.15 -13.70
N GLU A 189 -1.33 2.69 -13.46
CA GLU A 189 -2.19 2.19 -12.38
C GLU A 189 -2.52 0.69 -12.54
N LEU A 190 -2.73 0.22 -13.78
CA LEU A 190 -2.95 -1.20 -14.05
C LEU A 190 -1.74 -2.05 -13.66
N GLU A 191 -0.53 -1.59 -14.00
CA GLU A 191 0.71 -2.27 -13.64
C GLU A 191 0.93 -2.32 -12.13
N GLU A 192 0.68 -1.21 -11.42
CA GLU A 192 0.74 -1.17 -9.96
C GLU A 192 -0.27 -2.15 -9.34
N LYS A 193 -1.51 -2.20 -9.85
CA LYS A 193 -2.53 -3.13 -9.37
C LYS A 193 -2.17 -4.58 -9.62
N ILE A 194 -1.59 -4.91 -10.78
CA ILE A 194 -1.07 -6.26 -11.06
C ILE A 194 0.06 -6.60 -10.09
N LEU A 195 1.01 -5.69 -9.87
CA LEU A 195 2.13 -5.88 -8.94
C LEU A 195 1.63 -6.15 -7.52
N LEU A 196 0.67 -5.35 -7.03
CA LEU A 196 0.04 -5.54 -5.73
C LEU A 196 -0.70 -6.88 -5.64
N MET A 197 -1.63 -7.15 -6.55
CA MET A 197 -2.53 -8.29 -6.43
C MET A 197 -1.81 -9.62 -6.71
N LYS A 198 -0.99 -9.68 -7.77
CA LYS A 198 -0.30 -10.91 -8.16
C LYS A 198 0.88 -11.23 -7.26
N VAL A 199 1.64 -10.21 -6.84
CA VAL A 199 2.93 -10.41 -6.16
C VAL A 199 2.79 -10.23 -4.66
N LEU A 200 2.24 -9.10 -4.18
CA LEU A 200 2.16 -8.82 -2.73
C LEU A 200 1.01 -9.55 -2.03
N GLN A 201 -0.15 -9.70 -2.68
CA GLN A 201 -1.26 -10.52 -2.15
C GLN A 201 -1.14 -11.99 -2.53
N ALA A 202 -0.19 -12.36 -3.40
CA ALA A 202 0.03 -13.72 -3.86
C ALA A 202 -1.21 -14.39 -4.52
N ASN A 203 -2.08 -13.60 -5.16
CA ASN A 203 -3.25 -14.14 -5.85
C ASN A 203 -2.87 -14.99 -7.08
N SER A 204 -3.78 -15.88 -7.47
CA SER A 204 -3.63 -16.71 -8.67
C SER A 204 -3.74 -15.86 -9.93
N TRP A 205 -3.16 -16.33 -11.02
CA TRP A 205 -3.27 -15.66 -12.32
C TRP A 205 -4.71 -15.42 -12.77
N SER A 206 -5.59 -16.40 -12.53
CA SER A 206 -6.99 -16.31 -12.91
C SER A 206 -7.71 -15.27 -12.05
N SER A 207 -7.52 -15.29 -10.73
CA SER A 207 -8.12 -14.31 -9.83
C SER A 207 -7.73 -12.87 -10.19
N VAL A 208 -6.46 -12.63 -10.55
CA VAL A 208 -5.99 -11.30 -10.99
C VAL A 208 -6.62 -10.91 -12.33
N ALA A 209 -6.73 -11.86 -13.26
CA ALA A 209 -7.34 -11.64 -14.58
C ALA A 209 -8.82 -11.26 -14.45
N ASP A 210 -9.55 -11.99 -13.60
CA ASP A 210 -10.99 -11.80 -13.35
C ASP A 210 -11.24 -10.44 -12.68
N GLU A 211 -10.52 -10.10 -11.61
CA GLU A 211 -10.66 -8.83 -10.88
C GLU A 211 -10.36 -7.61 -11.77
N LEU A 212 -9.36 -7.73 -12.65
CA LEU A 212 -8.94 -6.65 -13.55
C LEU A 212 -9.70 -6.65 -14.88
N ASN A 213 -10.58 -7.63 -15.11
CA ASN A 213 -11.33 -7.83 -16.35
C ASN A 213 -10.43 -7.85 -17.61
N ILE A 214 -9.32 -8.59 -17.54
CA ILE A 214 -8.36 -8.78 -18.65
C ILE A 214 -7.97 -10.25 -18.77
N LYS A 215 -7.38 -10.65 -19.92
CA LYS A 215 -6.97 -12.04 -20.13
C LYS A 215 -5.76 -12.40 -19.25
N LYS A 216 -5.71 -13.64 -18.76
CA LYS A 216 -4.57 -14.20 -18.01
C LYS A 216 -3.22 -13.99 -18.71
N GLN A 217 -3.16 -14.23 -20.02
CA GLN A 217 -1.93 -14.04 -20.82
C GLN A 217 -1.50 -12.57 -20.83
N THR A 218 -2.45 -11.63 -20.82
CA THR A 218 -2.17 -10.19 -20.70
C THR A 218 -1.56 -9.85 -19.35
N VAL A 219 -2.10 -10.39 -18.25
CA VAL A 219 -1.50 -10.23 -16.90
C VAL A 219 -0.05 -10.71 -16.88
N MET A 220 0.21 -11.90 -17.43
CA MET A 220 1.56 -12.47 -17.50
C MET A 220 2.52 -11.62 -18.34
N SER A 221 2.05 -11.12 -19.49
CA SER A 221 2.85 -10.23 -20.35
C SER A 221 3.19 -8.92 -19.64
N ILE A 222 2.19 -8.28 -19.01
CA ILE A 222 2.39 -7.03 -18.28
C ILE A 222 3.37 -7.24 -17.11
N LEU A 223 3.31 -8.36 -16.40
CA LEU A 223 4.25 -8.62 -15.30
C LEU A 223 5.70 -8.80 -15.80
N LYS A 224 5.90 -9.37 -17.00
CA LYS A 224 7.21 -9.38 -17.66
C LYS A 224 7.66 -7.96 -18.03
N ASP A 225 6.76 -7.11 -18.53
CA ASP A 225 7.07 -5.71 -18.84
C ASP A 225 7.43 -4.89 -17.59
N ILE A 226 6.72 -5.13 -16.48
CA ILE A 226 7.07 -4.56 -15.17
C ILE A 226 8.50 -4.98 -14.78
N ALA A 227 8.85 -6.26 -14.90
CA ALA A 227 10.21 -6.75 -14.64
C ALA A 227 11.26 -6.06 -15.53
N ARG A 228 10.98 -5.83 -16.83
CA ARG A 228 11.87 -5.07 -17.74
C ARG A 228 12.07 -3.64 -17.27
N LYS A 229 11.01 -2.97 -16.80
CA LYS A 229 11.09 -1.60 -16.26
C LYS A 229 11.95 -1.55 -15.00
N PHE A 230 11.80 -2.50 -14.09
CA PHE A 230 12.66 -2.63 -12.92
C PHE A 230 14.12 -2.86 -13.30
N LEU A 231 14.37 -3.80 -14.22
CA LEU A 231 15.71 -4.12 -14.72
C LEU A 231 16.38 -2.87 -15.31
N LYS A 232 15.71 -2.15 -16.21
CA LYS A 232 16.22 -0.93 -16.86
C LYS A 232 16.46 0.22 -15.86
N TYR A 233 15.66 0.29 -14.80
CA TYR A 233 15.76 1.38 -13.82
C TYR A 233 16.91 1.17 -12.84
N TYR A 234 17.10 -0.06 -12.35
CA TYR A 234 18.08 -0.36 -11.31
C TYR A 234 19.40 -0.94 -11.83
N SER A 235 19.47 -1.39 -13.09
CA SER A 235 20.70 -1.92 -13.68
C SER A 235 21.14 -1.12 -14.90
N THR A 236 22.34 -0.54 -14.83
CA THR A 236 22.92 0.34 -15.84
C THR A 236 23.82 -0.37 -16.86
N ASP A 237 24.34 -1.55 -16.56
CA ASP A 237 25.31 -2.26 -17.41
C ASP A 237 24.90 -3.72 -17.62
N MET A 238 24.60 -4.10 -18.86
CA MET A 238 23.96 -5.40 -19.09
C MET A 238 24.27 -6.00 -20.46
N VAL A 239 25.56 -6.21 -20.77
CA VAL A 239 26.03 -6.64 -22.11
C VAL A 239 25.80 -8.13 -22.40
N LYS A 240 25.76 -9.05 -21.40
CA LYS A 240 25.51 -10.50 -21.61
C LYS A 240 24.76 -11.19 -20.45
N PRO A 241 23.93 -12.22 -20.69
CA PRO A 241 23.39 -13.11 -19.64
C PRO A 241 24.48 -13.96 -18.98
N GLY A 242 24.29 -14.32 -17.70
CA GLY A 242 25.27 -15.06 -16.89
C GLY A 242 26.20 -14.15 -16.08
N ILE A 243 26.82 -14.73 -15.05
CA ILE A 243 27.65 -14.01 -14.05
C ILE A 243 28.92 -14.81 -13.80
N ASN A 244 30.07 -14.14 -13.78
CA ASN A 244 31.33 -14.76 -13.45
C ASN A 244 31.55 -14.82 -11.92
N LEU A 245 32.29 -15.80 -11.42
CA LEU A 245 32.56 -15.93 -9.98
C LEU A 245 33.22 -14.66 -9.39
N SER A 246 34.10 -14.02 -10.17
CA SER A 246 34.75 -12.75 -9.81
C SER A 246 33.77 -11.58 -9.57
N GLU A 247 32.57 -11.64 -10.16
CA GLU A 247 31.53 -10.61 -9.98
C GLU A 247 30.72 -10.82 -8.69
N ILE A 248 30.90 -11.97 -8.04
CA ILE A 248 30.25 -12.33 -6.77
C ILE A 248 31.16 -11.99 -5.58
N GLU A 249 32.48 -12.11 -5.74
CA GLU A 249 33.47 -11.97 -4.66
C GLU A 249 33.81 -10.52 -4.26
N HIS A 250 33.35 -9.53 -5.02
CA HIS A 250 33.65 -8.09 -4.79
C HIS A 250 32.48 -7.27 -4.19
N MET A 251 31.51 -7.93 -3.54
CA MET A 251 30.34 -7.29 -2.90
C MET A 251 30.19 -7.71 -1.44
#